data_AF-A0A4R1W952-F1
#
_entry.id   AF-A0A4R1W952-F1
#
_cell.length_a   1.000
_cell.length_b   1.000
_cell.length_c   1.000
_cell.angle_alpha   90.00
_cell.angle_beta   90.00
_cell.angle_gamma   90.00
#
_symmetry.space_group_name_H-M   'P 1'
#
loop_
_entity.id
_entity.type
_entity.pdbx_description
1 polymer ?
#
loop_
_entity_poly.entity_id
_entity_poly.type
_entity_poly.pdbx_seq_one_letter_code
_entity_poly.pdbx_strand_id
1 'polypeptide(L)'
;MHRLQLQHRQPRDHPSTAEDTTGATYTVAGMTCGGCARSVNNSISKLDGVTSVDVDVTTGTVAVHSSTPLDDDQVRAAIEDAGYQLATA
;
A
#
# COMPACT_ATOMS: atom_id res chain seq x y z
N MET A 1 49.69 -16.04 0.56
CA MET A 1 49.71 -15.86 2.03
C MET A 1 49.48 -14.37 2.29
N HIS A 2 48.30 -13.83 2.58
CA HIS A 2 47.25 -14.26 3.51
C HIS A 2 45.90 -13.56 3.20
N ARG A 3 44.80 -14.30 3.41
CA ARG A 3 43.43 -13.85 3.79
C ARG A 3 42.70 -12.94 2.79
N LEU A 4 41.87 -13.48 1.90
CA LEU A 4 40.44 -13.76 2.16
C LEU A 4 39.67 -12.52 2.69
N GLN A 5 39.17 -11.68 1.78
CA GLN A 5 38.04 -10.79 2.03
C GLN A 5 36.94 -11.04 0.98
N LEU A 6 36.28 -12.20 1.06
CA LEU A 6 34.83 -12.20 0.89
C LEU A 6 34.25 -11.41 2.07
N GLN A 7 33.24 -10.54 1.85
CA GLN A 7 32.20 -9.97 2.75
C GLN A 7 31.93 -8.52 2.25
N HIS A 8 30.86 -8.11 1.55
CA HIS A 8 29.50 -8.61 1.42
C HIS A 8 28.93 -8.25 0.02
N ARG A 9 28.51 -9.28 -0.73
CA ARG A 9 27.32 -9.15 -1.58
C ARG A 9 26.15 -8.92 -0.64
N GLN A 10 25.53 -7.74 -0.68
CA GLN A 10 24.17 -7.57 -0.18
C GLN A 10 23.23 -7.78 -1.38
N PRO A 11 22.68 -8.98 -1.60
CA PRO A 11 21.35 -9.03 -2.18
C PRO A 11 20.44 -8.36 -1.14
N ARG A 12 19.94 -7.16 -1.42
CA ARG A 12 18.77 -6.64 -0.70
C ARG A 12 17.53 -7.32 -1.27
N ASP A 13 17.50 -8.63 -1.17
CA ASP A 13 16.28 -9.39 -1.40
C ASP A 13 15.76 -9.73 -0.01
N HIS A 14 14.81 -8.91 0.45
CA HIS A 14 13.83 -9.35 1.43
C HIS A 14 12.61 -9.87 0.66
N PRO A 15 12.56 -11.13 0.20
CA PRO A 15 11.27 -11.79 0.03
C PRO A 15 10.88 -12.33 1.40
N SER A 16 10.53 -11.44 2.32
CA SER A 16 9.79 -11.83 3.53
C SER A 16 8.36 -12.08 3.10
N THR A 17 8.10 -13.30 2.63
CA THR A 17 6.80 -13.98 2.74
C THR A 17 5.58 -13.11 2.45
N ALA A 18 5.46 -12.62 1.21
CA ALA A 18 4.24 -11.98 0.69
C ALA A 18 3.29 -13.03 0.07
N GLU A 19 3.32 -14.27 0.55
CA GLU A 19 2.83 -15.42 -0.22
C GLU A 19 1.36 -15.78 0.01
N ASP A 20 0.59 -14.96 0.74
CA ASP A 20 -0.88 -15.05 0.71
C ASP A 20 -1.56 -13.72 1.11
N THR A 21 -1.09 -12.61 0.53
CA THR A 21 -1.71 -11.29 0.74
C THR A 21 -2.43 -10.89 -0.54
N THR A 22 -3.74 -10.72 -0.46
CA THR A 22 -4.53 -10.18 -1.57
C THR A 22 -4.21 -8.70 -1.70
N GLY A 23 -3.73 -8.32 -2.88
CA GLY A 23 -3.43 -6.93 -3.23
C GLY A 23 -4.50 -6.37 -4.14
N ALA A 24 -5.14 -5.27 -3.75
CA ALA A 24 -6.07 -4.51 -4.58
C ALA A 24 -5.53 -3.09 -4.80
N THR A 25 -5.65 -2.60 -6.04
CA THR A 25 -5.10 -1.30 -6.44
C THR A 25 -6.22 -0.38 -6.86
N TYR A 26 -6.22 0.82 -6.30
CA TYR A 26 -7.28 1.81 -6.43
C TYR A 26 -6.71 3.13 -6.90
N THR A 27 -7.40 3.84 -7.79
CA THR A 27 -7.02 5.23 -8.12
C THR A 27 -7.89 6.17 -7.29
N VAL A 28 -7.29 7.23 -6.74
CA VAL A 28 -8.02 8.24 -5.95
C VAL A 28 -7.84 9.60 -6.59
N ALA A 29 -8.97 10.23 -6.93
CA ALA A 29 -8.97 11.58 -7.45
C ALA A 29 -8.67 12.60 -6.33
N GLY A 30 -7.82 13.59 -6.64
CA GLY A 30 -7.57 14.71 -5.73
C GLY A 30 -6.46 14.49 -4.68
N MET A 31 -5.76 13.35 -4.70
CA MET A 31 -4.54 13.18 -3.90
C MET A 31 -3.35 13.92 -4.54
N THR A 32 -3.25 15.22 -4.31
CA THR A 32 -2.18 16.08 -4.89
C THR A 32 -1.10 16.49 -3.89
N CYS A 33 -1.22 16.11 -2.61
CA CYS A 33 -0.29 16.48 -1.55
C CYS A 33 0.05 15.29 -0.66
N GLY A 34 1.31 15.19 -0.21
CA GLY A 34 1.77 14.12 0.68
C GLY A 34 1.02 14.04 2.02
N GLY A 35 0.39 15.14 2.46
CA GLY A 35 -0.53 15.13 3.61
C GLY A 35 -1.85 14.41 3.33
N CYS A 36 -2.38 14.53 2.11
CA CYS A 36 -3.63 13.89 1.68
C CYS A 36 -3.50 12.37 1.65
N ALA A 37 -2.38 11.87 1.11
CA ALA A 37 -2.08 10.44 1.08
C ALA A 37 -2.07 9.80 2.48
N ARG A 38 -1.53 10.51 3.49
CA ARG A 38 -1.51 10.01 4.87
C ARG A 38 -2.91 9.86 5.46
N SER A 39 -3.83 10.80 5.19
CA SER A 39 -5.22 10.68 5.64
C SER A 39 -5.93 9.48 5.01
N VAL A 40 -5.76 9.29 3.69
CA VAL A 40 -6.34 8.16 2.98
C VAL A 40 -5.79 6.83 3.49
N ASN A 41 -4.46 6.72 3.59
CA ASN A 41 -3.78 5.54 4.12
C ASN A 41 -4.30 5.18 5.52
N ASN A 42 -4.35 6.15 6.44
CA ASN A 42 -4.81 5.92 7.81
C ASN A 42 -6.29 5.52 7.90
N SER A 43 -7.11 5.90 6.91
CA SER A 43 -8.53 5.53 6.89
C SER A 43 -8.70 4.10 6.37
N ILE A 44 -7.99 3.74 5.30
CA ILE A 44 -8.00 2.38 4.75
C ILE A 44 -7.33 1.38 5.71
N SER A 45 -6.24 1.75 6.38
CA SER A 45 -5.55 0.90 7.36
C SER A 45 -6.39 0.51 8.57
N LYS A 46 -7.55 1.15 8.79
CA LYS A 46 -8.51 0.79 9.83
C LYS A 46 -9.50 -0.28 9.40
N LEU A 47 -9.57 -0.60 8.11
CA LEU A 47 -10.43 -1.66 7.61
C LEU A 47 -9.93 -3.01 8.11
N ASP A 48 -10.88 -3.88 8.49
CA ASP A 48 -10.57 -5.20 8.99
C ASP A 48 -9.91 -6.05 7.90
N GLY A 49 -8.83 -6.76 8.25
CA GLY A 49 -8.06 -7.57 7.29
C GLY A 49 -6.98 -6.81 6.51
N VAL A 50 -6.91 -5.47 6.59
CA VAL A 50 -5.79 -4.71 5.99
C VAL A 50 -4.51 -4.98 6.77
N THR A 51 -3.46 -5.39 6.04
CA THR A 51 -2.13 -5.63 6.58
C THR A 51 -1.15 -4.54 6.20
N SER A 52 -1.33 -3.90 5.04
CA SER A 52 -0.50 -2.78 4.58
C SER A 52 -1.22 -1.93 3.54
N VAL A 53 -0.91 -0.64 3.49
CA VAL A 53 -1.42 0.28 2.48
C VAL A 53 -0.28 1.14 1.98
N ASP A 54 -0.06 1.10 0.67
CA ASP A 54 0.91 1.92 -0.03
C ASP A 54 0.17 2.97 -0.87
N VAL A 55 0.59 4.23 -0.76
CA VAL A 55 -0.07 5.35 -1.47
C VAL A 55 0.97 6.06 -2.30
N ASP A 56 0.77 6.04 -3.61
CA ASP A 56 1.60 6.73 -4.58
C ASP A 56 0.90 8.00 -5.08
N VAL A 57 1.32 9.14 -4.54
CA VAL A 57 0.80 10.47 -4.94
C VAL A 57 1.25 10.89 -6.35
N THR A 58 2.29 10.26 -6.88
CA THR A 58 2.84 10.58 -8.22
C THR A 58 1.90 10.10 -9.31
N THR A 59 1.37 8.90 -9.14
CA THR A 59 0.42 8.22 -10.04
C THR A 59 -1.03 8.38 -9.60
N GLY A 60 -1.27 8.76 -8.33
CA GLY A 60 -2.61 8.88 -7.75
C GLY A 60 -3.21 7.53 -7.33
N THR A 61 -2.34 6.54 -7.09
CA THR A 61 -2.74 5.15 -6.87
C THR A 61 -2.56 4.74 -5.42
N VAL A 62 -3.41 3.84 -4.93
CA VAL A 62 -3.36 3.25 -3.60
C VAL A 62 -3.35 1.74 -3.76
N ALA A 63 -2.28 1.09 -3.32
CA ALA A 63 -2.20 -0.36 -3.21
C ALA A 63 -2.55 -0.78 -1.79
N VAL A 64 -3.60 -1.58 -1.66
CA VAL A 64 -4.09 -2.12 -0.40
C VAL A 64 -3.74 -3.60 -0.36
N HIS A 65 -3.07 -4.00 0.70
CA HIS A 65 -2.68 -5.36 0.98
C HIS A 65 -3.48 -5.86 2.17
N SER A 66 -4.14 -7.00 2.01
CA SER A 66 -4.98 -7.60 3.04
C SER A 66 -4.84 -9.12 3.10
N SER A 67 -5.04 -9.69 4.28
CA SER A 67 -5.05 -11.14 4.49
C SER A 67 -6.33 -11.80 3.95
N THR A 68 -7.38 -11.01 3.75
CA THR A 68 -8.66 -11.44 3.17
C THR A 68 -9.04 -10.51 2.02
N PRO A 69 -9.79 -10.98 1.01
CA PRO A 69 -10.33 -10.11 -0.01
C PRO A 69 -11.19 -9.02 0.64
N LEU A 70 -10.85 -7.77 0.34
CA LEU A 70 -11.61 -6.60 0.78
C LEU A 70 -12.70 -6.30 -0.22
N ASP A 71 -13.80 -5.78 0.30
CA ASP A 71 -14.90 -5.31 -0.53
C ASP A 71 -14.59 -3.89 -1.02
N ASP A 72 -14.64 -3.67 -2.34
CA ASP A 72 -14.43 -2.37 -2.98
C ASP A 72 -15.34 -1.28 -2.39
N ASP A 73 -16.55 -1.62 -1.95
CA ASP A 73 -17.47 -0.67 -1.30
C ASP A 73 -16.93 -0.19 0.05
N GLN A 74 -16.29 -1.08 0.84
CA GLN A 74 -15.67 -0.70 2.10
C GLN A 74 -14.45 0.19 1.90
N VAL A 75 -13.62 -0.13 0.90
CA VAL A 75 -12.45 0.70 0.56
C VAL A 75 -12.90 2.08 0.09
N ARG A 76 -13.93 2.14 -0.76
CA ARG A 76 -14.52 3.39 -1.22
C ARG A 76 -15.08 4.21 -0.06
N ALA A 77 -15.86 3.60 0.82
CA ALA A 77 -16.42 4.29 1.98
C ALA A 77 -15.33 4.86 2.89
N ALA A 78 -14.21 4.16 3.09
CA ALA A 78 -13.07 4.68 3.86
C ALA A 78 -12.38 5.87 3.17
N ILE A 79 -12.32 5.87 1.83
CA ILE A 79 -11.76 6.98 1.05
C ILE A 79 -12.71 8.19 1.06
N GLU A 80 -14.01 7.96 0.97
CA GLU A 80 -15.05 9.00 1.06
C GLU A 80 -15.15 9.61 2.46
N ASP A 81 -14.99 8.81 3.52
CA ASP A 81 -14.90 9.29 4.92
C ASP A 81 -13.66 10.18 5.12
N ALA A 82 -12.57 9.88 4.43
CA ALA A 82 -11.39 10.73 4.37
C ALA A 82 -11.59 12.02 3.54
N GLY A 83 -12.72 12.17 2.86
CA GLY A 83 -13.06 13.33 2.01
C GLY A 83 -12.51 13.25 0.60
N TYR A 84 -12.19 12.05 0.11
CA TYR A 84 -11.66 11.82 -1.24
C TYR A 84 -12.60 10.93 -2.04
N GLN A 85 -12.39 10.88 -3.35
CA GLN A 85 -13.21 10.07 -4.24
C GLN A 85 -12.38 9.00 -4.93
N LEU A 86 -12.85 7.76 -4.85
CA LEU A 86 -12.30 6.67 -5.61
C LEU A 86 -12.53 6.94 -7.11
N ALA A 87 -11.44 7.15 -7.84
CA ALA A 87 -11.45 7.11 -9.29
C ALA A 87 -11.36 5.64 -9.69
N THR A 88 -12.49 4.95 -9.73
CA THR A 88 -12.51 3.62 -10.37
C THR A 88 -12.01 3.78 -11.80
N ALA A 89 -11.08 2.91 -12.23
CA ALA A 89 -10.78 2.73 -13.65
C ALA A 89 -11.89 1.88 -14.29
#